data_AF-A0A2H4MR32-F1
#
_entry.id   AF-A0A2H4MR32-F1
#
_cell.length_a   1.000
_cell.length_b   1.000
_cell.length_c   1.000
_cell.angle_alpha   90.00
_cell.angle_beta   90.00
_cell.angle_gamma   90.00
#
_symmetry.space_group_name_H-M   'P 1'
#
loop_
_entity.id
_entity.type
_entity.pdbx_description
1 polymer ?
#
loop_
_entity_poly.entity_id
_entity_poly.type
_entity_poly.pdbx_seq_one_letter_code
_entity_poly.pdbx_strand_id
1 'polypeptide(L)'
;MEGRIFVHETPLMTALQHLLDIPDGEAGGAGNAGGEKQGPTRAYVRDARAMAATPADVKELPGTYAFVVDMPGLGSGDIKVQVEDERVLVISGERRREEKEDAKYLRMERRMGKLMRKFVLPENADMEKISAVCRDGVLTVSVEKLPPPEPKKPKTIQVQVA
;
A
#
# COMPACT_ATOMS: atom_id res chain seq x y z
N MET A 1 -10.36 -14.08 -36.93
CA MET A 1 -10.96 -12.86 -36.33
C MET A 1 -10.44 -12.79 -34.91
N GLU A 2 -9.29 -12.15 -34.75
CA GLU A 2 -8.58 -12.01 -33.48
C GLU A 2 -9.34 -11.01 -32.59
N GLY A 3 -9.90 -11.49 -31.49
CA GLY A 3 -10.52 -10.66 -30.47
C GLY A 3 -9.45 -9.99 -29.60
N ARG A 4 -9.18 -8.71 -29.85
CA ARG A 4 -8.44 -7.86 -28.91
C ARG A 4 -9.25 -7.75 -27.62
N ILE A 5 -8.78 -8.41 -26.57
CA ILE A 5 -9.22 -8.16 -25.20
C ILE A 5 -8.63 -6.82 -24.81
N PHE A 6 -9.44 -5.76 -24.86
CA PHE A 6 -9.13 -4.50 -24.19
C PHE A 6 -9.20 -4.76 -22.69
N VAL A 7 -8.04 -5.03 -22.09
CA VAL A 7 -7.87 -4.96 -20.64
C VAL A 7 -8.08 -3.50 -20.26
N HIS A 8 -9.24 -3.18 -19.72
CA HIS A 8 -9.52 -1.87 -19.18
C HIS A 8 -8.63 -1.69 -17.95
N GLU A 9 -7.59 -0.88 -18.04
CA GLU A 9 -6.75 -0.54 -16.89
C GLU A 9 -7.63 0.16 -15.85
N THR A 10 -7.98 -0.56 -14.79
CA THR A 10 -8.69 0.03 -13.65
C THR A 10 -7.74 1.01 -12.94
N PRO A 11 -8.23 2.14 -12.41
CA PRO A 11 -7.41 3.11 -11.66
C PRO A 11 -6.59 2.49 -10.53
N LEU A 12 -7.07 1.38 -9.95
CA LEU A 12 -6.40 0.61 -8.90
C LEU A 12 -5.12 -0.10 -9.42
N MET A 13 -5.11 -0.55 -10.68
CA MET A 13 -3.93 -1.15 -11.32
C MET A 13 -2.88 -0.11 -11.66
N THR A 14 -3.27 1.09 -12.10
CA THR A 14 -2.34 2.20 -12.33
C THR A 14 -1.69 2.65 -11.02
N ALA A 15 -2.45 2.73 -9.92
CA ALA A 15 -1.92 3.02 -8.60
C ALA A 15 -0.95 1.93 -8.09
N LEU A 16 -1.20 0.66 -8.46
CA LEU A 16 -0.31 -0.47 -8.13
C LEU A 16 0.99 -0.43 -8.96
N GLN A 17 0.91 0.00 -10.23
CA GLN A 17 2.06 0.08 -11.13
C GLN A 17 3.11 1.08 -10.62
N HIS A 18 2.69 2.24 -10.11
CA HIS A 18 3.60 3.24 -9.54
C HIS A 18 4.33 2.79 -8.26
N LEU A 19 3.81 1.78 -7.55
CA LEU A 19 4.45 1.21 -6.36
C LEU A 19 5.49 0.13 -6.70
N LEU A 20 5.43 -0.44 -7.91
CA LEU A 20 6.29 -1.53 -8.37
C LEU A 20 7.56 -1.07 -9.09
N ASP A 21 7.69 0.22 -9.42
CA ASP A 21 8.92 0.80 -9.98
C ASP A 21 9.99 0.97 -8.88
N ILE A 22 10.54 -0.15 -8.41
CA ILE A 22 11.76 -0.16 -7.60
C ILE A 22 12.94 -0.13 -8.57
N PRO A 23 13.81 0.90 -8.57
CA PRO A 23 15.07 0.81 -9.28
C PRO A 23 15.94 -0.23 -8.60
N ASP A 24 16.38 -1.24 -9.35
CA ASP A 24 17.37 -2.23 -8.92
C ASP A 24 18.69 -1.53 -8.58
N GLY A 25 18.85 -1.18 -7.30
CA GLY A 25 20.06 -0.56 -6.76
C GLY A 25 20.92 -1.61 -6.07
N GLU A 26 21.94 -2.08 -6.79
CA GLU A 26 22.96 -3.01 -6.30
C GLU A 26 23.58 -2.56 -4.96
N ALA A 27 23.70 -3.51 -4.03
CA ALA A 27 24.44 -3.32 -2.80
C ALA A 27 25.95 -3.36 -3.09
N GLY A 28 26.60 -2.20 -3.14
CA GLY A 28 28.04 -2.07 -3.36
C GLY A 28 28.73 -1.16 -2.34
N GLY A 29 29.60 -1.77 -1.52
CA GLY A 29 30.84 -1.28 -0.93
C GLY A 29 31.04 0.19 -0.51
N ALA A 30 31.47 0.37 0.74
CA ALA A 30 32.06 1.61 1.25
C ALA A 30 33.27 2.05 0.41
N GLY A 31 33.20 3.27 -0.13
CA GLY A 31 34.30 3.97 -0.78
C GLY A 31 34.03 5.48 -0.79
N ASN A 32 34.90 6.25 -0.16
CA ASN A 32 34.79 7.70 -0.02
C ASN A 32 35.51 8.39 -1.19
N ALA A 33 34.80 9.18 -2.02
CA ALA A 33 35.37 10.30 -2.80
C ALA A 33 34.29 11.06 -3.60
N GLY A 34 34.18 12.37 -3.33
CA GLY A 34 33.89 13.46 -4.28
C GLY A 34 32.78 13.33 -5.33
N GLY A 35 31.65 14.00 -5.09
CA GLY A 35 30.66 14.35 -6.11
C GLY A 35 29.23 14.33 -5.55
N GLU A 36 28.57 15.48 -5.47
CA GLU A 36 27.17 15.61 -5.03
C GLU A 36 26.22 14.93 -6.03
N LYS A 37 26.06 13.62 -5.89
CA LYS A 37 24.84 12.91 -6.24
C LYS A 37 24.16 12.62 -4.93
N GLN A 38 23.19 13.46 -4.54
CA GLN A 38 22.40 13.24 -3.34
C GLN A 38 21.61 11.94 -3.52
N GLY A 39 22.18 10.85 -3.00
CA GLY A 39 21.52 9.56 -2.98
C GLY A 39 20.22 9.63 -2.16
N PRO A 40 19.33 8.64 -2.33
CA PRO A 40 18.08 8.59 -1.58
C PRO A 40 18.35 8.63 -0.07
N THR A 41 17.50 9.33 0.66
CA THR A 41 17.66 9.44 2.12
C THR A 41 17.57 8.06 2.77
N ARG A 42 18.24 7.89 3.92
CA ARG A 42 18.22 6.61 4.67
C ARG A 42 16.80 6.16 5.04
N ALA A 43 15.91 7.12 5.30
CA ALA A 43 14.51 6.85 5.59
C ALA A 43 13.79 6.27 4.37
N TYR A 44 13.98 6.87 3.19
CA TYR A 44 13.39 6.38 1.94
C TYR A 44 13.81 4.94 1.62
N VAL A 45 15.12 4.64 1.74
CA VAL A 45 15.64 3.28 1.49
C VAL A 45 15.05 2.25 2.47
N ARG A 46 14.92 2.62 3.76
CA ARG A 46 14.31 1.74 4.77
C ARG A 46 12.84 1.45 4.43
N ASP A 47 12.11 2.45 3.98
CA ASP A 47 10.70 2.34 3.65
C ASP A 47 10.46 1.52 2.39
N ALA A 48 11.23 1.76 1.32
CA ALA A 48 11.21 0.94 0.11
C ALA A 48 11.46 -0.54 0.42
N ARG A 49 12.48 -0.83 1.24
CA ARG A 49 12.78 -2.20 1.65
C ARG A 49 11.65 -2.82 2.47
N ALA A 50 11.00 -2.05 3.34
CA ALA A 50 9.87 -2.51 4.15
C ALA A 50 8.64 -2.81 3.29
N MET A 51 8.34 -1.97 2.29
CA MET A 51 7.28 -2.21 1.31
C MET A 51 7.52 -3.46 0.49
N ALA A 52 8.74 -3.66 -0.01
CA ALA A 52 9.08 -4.82 -0.85
C ALA A 52 8.94 -6.17 -0.15
N ALA A 53 8.92 -6.19 1.18
CA ALA A 53 8.89 -7.43 1.96
C ALA A 53 7.71 -7.55 2.92
N THR A 54 6.71 -6.68 2.76
CA THR A 54 5.43 -6.82 3.43
C THR A 54 4.42 -7.25 2.37
N PRO A 55 4.15 -8.56 2.22
CA PRO A 55 3.17 -9.05 1.26
C PRO A 55 1.82 -8.42 1.50
N ALA A 56 1.13 -8.07 0.41
CA ALA A 56 -0.24 -7.60 0.50
C ALA A 56 -1.01 -7.83 -0.78
N ASP A 57 -2.29 -8.12 -0.62
CA ASP A 57 -3.29 -8.21 -1.67
C ASP A 57 -4.28 -7.05 -1.57
N VAL A 58 -4.81 -6.63 -2.72
CA VAL A 58 -5.92 -5.67 -2.79
C VAL A 58 -7.06 -6.31 -3.56
N LYS A 59 -8.25 -6.28 -2.96
CA LYS A 59 -9.46 -6.85 -3.54
C LYS A 59 -10.49 -5.76 -3.72
N GLU A 60 -11.05 -5.68 -4.92
CA GLU A 60 -12.25 -4.92 -5.18
C GLU A 60 -13.47 -5.84 -5.01
N LEU A 61 -14.33 -5.52 -4.06
CA LEU A 61 -15.58 -6.22 -3.80
C LEU A 61 -16.77 -5.31 -4.20
N PRO A 62 -17.98 -5.86 -4.32
CA PRO A 62 -19.19 -5.04 -4.40
C PRO A 62 -19.29 -4.13 -3.17
N GLY A 63 -19.22 -2.81 -3.38
CA GLY A 63 -19.36 -1.82 -2.32
C GLY A 63 -18.18 -1.66 -1.34
N THR A 64 -17.06 -2.36 -1.51
CA THR A 64 -15.91 -2.26 -0.59
C THR A 64 -14.58 -2.55 -1.28
N TYR A 65 -13.51 -1.90 -0.85
CA TYR A 65 -12.13 -2.28 -1.11
C TYR A 65 -11.55 -2.98 0.12
N ALA A 66 -10.87 -4.12 -0.06
CA ALA A 66 -10.22 -4.85 1.02
C ALA A 66 -8.71 -4.98 0.76
N PHE A 67 -7.91 -4.53 1.72
CA PHE A 67 -6.45 -4.61 1.72
C PHE A 67 -6.03 -5.66 2.74
N VAL A 68 -5.42 -6.75 2.28
CA VAL A 68 -4.99 -7.87 3.11
C VAL A 68 -3.48 -7.84 3.20
N VAL A 69 -2.92 -7.72 4.41
CA VAL A 69 -1.49 -7.50 4.62
C VAL A 69 -0.97 -8.47 5.67
N ASP A 70 0.13 -9.17 5.35
CA ASP A 70 0.78 -10.08 6.28
C ASP A 70 1.54 -9.29 7.36
N MET A 71 1.09 -9.43 8.61
CA MET A 71 1.65 -8.78 9.80
C MET A 71 1.93 -9.79 10.93
N PRO A 72 2.69 -10.87 10.68
CA PRO A 72 2.82 -11.97 11.63
C PRO A 72 3.62 -11.56 12.88
N GLY A 73 3.03 -11.82 14.05
CA GLY A 73 3.66 -11.60 15.35
C GLY A 73 3.68 -10.14 15.79
N LEU A 74 2.79 -9.30 15.26
CA LEU A 74 2.49 -7.98 15.80
C LEU A 74 1.20 -8.02 16.62
N GLY A 75 1.19 -7.36 17.77
CA GLY A 75 -0.03 -7.08 18.51
C GLY A 75 -0.81 -5.93 17.87
N SER A 76 -2.07 -5.74 18.27
CA SER A 76 -2.89 -4.62 17.79
C SER A 76 -2.28 -3.24 18.08
N GLY A 77 -1.57 -3.09 19.20
CA GLY A 77 -0.85 -1.86 19.56
C GLY A 77 0.39 -1.57 18.71
N ASP A 78 0.93 -2.57 18.01
CA ASP A 78 2.12 -2.43 17.16
C ASP A 78 1.77 -2.13 15.69
N ILE A 79 0.48 -2.18 15.35
CA ILE A 79 -0.04 -1.96 14.00
C ILE A 79 -0.69 -0.57 13.95
N LYS A 80 -0.31 0.20 12.95
CA LYS A 80 -0.80 1.55 12.72
C LYS A 80 -1.35 1.66 11.30
N VAL A 81 -2.63 1.99 11.20
CA VAL A 81 -3.35 2.23 9.95
C VAL A 81 -3.77 3.69 9.92
N GLN A 82 -3.39 4.41 8.87
CA GLN A 82 -3.68 5.84 8.72
C GLN A 82 -3.99 6.19 7.27
N VAL A 83 -4.61 7.34 7.10
CA VAL A 83 -4.73 8.01 5.81
C VAL A 83 -3.83 9.25 5.85
N GLU A 84 -2.89 9.33 4.91
CA GLU A 84 -2.04 10.50 4.65
C GLU A 84 -2.48 11.14 3.33
N ASP A 85 -2.08 12.40 3.09
CA ASP A 85 -2.23 13.10 1.81
C ASP A 85 -3.64 12.96 1.20
N GLU A 86 -4.67 13.08 2.05
CA GLU A 86 -6.11 12.93 1.78
C GLU A 86 -6.58 11.53 1.35
N ARG A 87 -5.80 10.76 0.59
CA ARG A 87 -6.21 9.50 -0.04
C ARG A 87 -5.17 8.38 -0.02
N VAL A 88 -4.09 8.52 0.74
CA VAL A 88 -3.05 7.48 0.83
C VAL A 88 -3.25 6.65 2.08
N LEU A 89 -3.75 5.42 1.92
CA LEU A 89 -3.81 4.43 2.99
C LEU A 89 -2.41 3.94 3.33
N VAL A 90 -1.93 4.26 4.53
CA VAL A 90 -0.64 3.85 5.06
C VAL A 90 -0.84 2.84 6.17
N ILE A 91 -0.29 1.65 5.96
CA ILE A 91 -0.27 0.56 6.91
C ILE A 91 1.17 0.37 7.35
N SER A 92 1.42 0.36 8.65
CA SER A 92 2.76 0.18 9.19
C SER A 92 2.76 -0.60 10.49
N GLY A 93 3.88 -1.25 10.79
CA GLY A 93 4.15 -1.86 12.08
C GLY A 93 5.63 -2.12 12.28
N GLU A 94 6.05 -2.40 13.51
CA GLU A 94 7.45 -2.70 13.82
C GLU A 94 7.58 -4.02 14.57
N ARG A 95 8.19 -5.00 13.92
CA ARG A 95 8.49 -6.29 14.54
C ARG A 95 9.82 -6.22 15.25
N ARG A 96 9.80 -6.26 16.58
CA ARG A 96 11.00 -6.30 17.40
C ARG A 96 11.38 -7.73 17.73
N ARG A 97 12.67 -7.93 17.98
CA ARG A 97 13.19 -9.18 18.51
C ARG A 97 13.37 -9.01 20.00
N GLU A 98 12.97 -10.03 20.76
CA GLU A 98 13.35 -10.12 22.16
C GLU A 98 14.84 -10.45 22.24
N GLU A 99 15.59 -9.58 22.91
CA GLU A 99 16.96 -9.87 23.30
C GLU A 99 16.91 -10.74 24.55
N LYS A 100 17.09 -12.06 24.38
CA LYS A 100 17.34 -12.97 25.50
C LYS A 100 18.84 -13.22 25.55
N GLU A 101 19.46 -12.79 26.65
CA GLU A 101 20.92 -12.79 26.83
C GLU A 101 21.53 -14.20 26.79
N ASP A 102 20.74 -15.24 27.09
CA ASP A 102 21.22 -16.63 27.17
C ASP A 102 20.98 -17.48 25.91
N ALA A 103 20.54 -16.88 24.80
CA ALA A 103 20.18 -17.62 23.58
C ALA A 103 21.20 -17.44 22.44
N LYS A 104 21.87 -18.53 22.03
CA LYS A 104 22.69 -18.55 20.82
C LYS A 104 21.82 -18.86 19.60
N TYR A 105 21.69 -17.89 18.69
CA TYR A 105 21.02 -18.09 17.41
C TYR A 105 21.85 -19.00 16.49
N LEU A 106 21.28 -20.14 16.08
CA LEU A 106 21.90 -21.01 15.07
C LEU A 106 21.57 -20.54 13.64
N ARG A 107 20.39 -19.94 13.45
CA ARG A 107 19.92 -19.44 12.16
C ARG A 107 18.84 -18.37 12.34
N MET A 108 18.84 -17.36 11.47
CA MET A 108 17.91 -16.23 11.56
C MET A 108 17.32 -15.92 10.19
N GLU A 109 16.10 -16.40 9.95
CA GLU A 109 15.37 -16.19 8.69
C GLU A 109 14.24 -15.17 8.85
N ARG A 110 13.66 -15.10 10.06
CA ARG A 110 12.58 -14.17 10.36
C ARG A 110 13.07 -12.74 10.21
N ARG A 111 12.44 -12.02 9.28
CA ARG A 111 12.65 -10.58 9.11
C ARG A 111 12.15 -9.82 10.34
N MET A 112 12.99 -8.92 10.83
CA MET A 112 12.69 -7.98 11.91
C MET A 112 12.66 -6.55 11.37
N GLY A 113 12.11 -5.63 12.16
CA GLY A 113 12.03 -4.22 11.86
C GLY A 113 10.69 -3.80 11.25
N LYS A 114 10.74 -2.72 10.46
CA LYS A 114 9.54 -2.07 9.91
C LYS A 114 8.89 -2.94 8.84
N LEU A 115 7.58 -3.13 8.98
CA LEU A 115 6.65 -3.65 7.98
C LEU A 115 5.80 -2.47 7.52
N MET A 116 5.56 -2.33 6.22
CA MET A 116 4.70 -1.24 5.74
C MET A 116 4.16 -1.47 4.32
N ARG A 117 3.01 -0.87 4.03
CA ARG A 117 2.46 -0.69 2.68
C ARG A 117 1.79 0.67 2.57
N LYS A 118 1.80 1.23 1.37
CA LYS A 118 1.03 2.43 1.02
C LYS A 118 0.16 2.11 -0.20
N PHE A 119 -1.10 2.53 -0.16
CA PHE A 119 -2.04 2.38 -1.26
C PHE A 119 -2.74 3.71 -1.53
N VAL A 120 -2.82 4.11 -2.79
CA VAL A 120 -3.68 5.24 -3.18
C VAL A 120 -5.10 4.73 -3.28
N LEU A 121 -6.00 5.35 -2.50
CA LEU A 121 -7.41 5.00 -2.49
C LEU A 121 -8.13 5.61 -3.69
N PRO A 122 -9.02 4.85 -4.35
CA PRO A 122 -9.85 5.37 -5.44
C PRO A 122 -10.76 6.52 -5.00
N GLU A 123 -11.25 7.32 -5.95
CA GLU A 123 -12.06 8.50 -5.64
C GLU A 123 -13.42 8.18 -5.02
N ASN A 124 -13.95 7.00 -5.30
CA ASN A 124 -15.19 6.48 -4.76
C ASN A 124 -14.97 5.72 -3.44
N ALA A 125 -13.80 5.81 -2.80
CA ALA A 125 -13.60 5.28 -1.47
C ALA A 125 -14.20 6.23 -0.41
N ASP A 126 -14.96 5.67 0.53
CA ASP A 126 -15.52 6.39 1.67
C ASP A 126 -14.48 6.44 2.80
N MET A 127 -13.84 7.61 2.94
CA MET A 127 -12.75 7.83 3.89
C MET A 127 -13.21 7.84 5.36
N GLU A 128 -14.51 8.01 5.61
CA GLU A 128 -15.09 8.00 6.96
C GLU A 128 -15.38 6.56 7.42
N LYS A 129 -15.45 5.62 6.48
CA LYS A 129 -15.83 4.22 6.72
C LYS A 129 -14.70 3.26 6.43
N ILE A 130 -13.65 3.42 7.23
CA ILE A 130 -12.48 2.54 7.23
C ILE A 130 -12.53 1.68 8.50
N SER A 131 -12.40 0.37 8.33
CA SER A 131 -12.28 -0.58 9.44
C SER A 131 -11.06 -1.48 9.26
N ALA A 132 -10.49 -1.95 10.36
CA ALA A 132 -9.31 -2.80 10.34
C ALA A 132 -9.43 -3.93 11.36
N VAL A 133 -9.12 -5.14 10.93
CA VAL A 133 -9.11 -6.34 11.79
C VAL A 133 -7.83 -7.11 11.53
N CYS A 134 -7.06 -7.38 12.57
CA CYS A 134 -5.92 -8.28 12.50
C CYS A 134 -6.29 -9.60 13.17
N ARG A 135 -6.20 -10.69 12.42
CA ARG A 135 -6.49 -12.04 12.91
C ARG A 135 -5.41 -12.99 12.42
N ASP A 136 -4.89 -13.81 13.33
CA ASP A 136 -3.93 -14.87 13.03
C ASP A 136 -2.69 -14.37 12.25
N GLY A 137 -2.26 -13.12 12.51
CA GLY A 137 -1.12 -12.48 11.86
C GLY A 137 -1.42 -11.85 10.50
N VAL A 138 -2.68 -11.79 10.08
CA VAL A 138 -3.12 -11.15 8.84
C VAL A 138 -4.00 -9.95 9.15
N LEU A 139 -3.60 -8.77 8.69
CA LEU A 139 -4.37 -7.54 8.78
C LEU A 139 -5.28 -7.40 7.57
N THR A 140 -6.57 -7.23 7.79
CA THR A 140 -7.54 -6.84 6.75
C THR A 140 -8.05 -5.44 7.04
N VAL A 141 -7.80 -4.51 6.12
CA VAL A 141 -8.37 -3.15 6.14
C VAL A 141 -9.47 -3.09 5.10
N SER A 142 -10.68 -2.70 5.51
CA SER A 142 -11.84 -2.56 4.62
C SER A 142 -12.23 -1.09 4.51
N VAL A 143 -12.43 -0.63 3.28
CA VAL A 143 -12.86 0.73 2.95
C VAL A 143 -14.13 0.65 2.14
N GLU A 144 -15.25 1.15 2.66
CA GLU A 144 -16.52 1.16 1.92
C GLU A 144 -16.41 2.03 0.66
N LYS A 145 -17.23 1.73 -0.34
CA LYS A 145 -17.38 2.59 -1.52
C LYS A 145 -18.51 3.58 -1.29
N LEU A 146 -18.30 4.81 -1.73
CA LEU A 146 -19.35 5.80 -1.86
C LEU A 146 -20.46 5.27 -2.78
N PRO A 147 -21.72 5.59 -2.47
CA PRO A 147 -22.84 5.22 -3.33
C PRO A 147 -22.63 5.78 -4.74
N PRO A 148 -23.00 5.02 -5.79
CA PRO A 148 -22.88 5.51 -7.15
C PRO A 148 -23.66 6.82 -7.30
N PRO A 149 -23.12 7.81 -8.02
CA PRO A 149 -23.80 9.07 -8.23
C PRO A 149 -25.17 8.82 -8.87
N GLU A 150 -26.19 9.54 -8.41
CA GLU A 150 -27.52 9.43 -9.00
C GLU A 150 -27.44 9.65 -10.52
N PRO A 151 -28.19 8.87 -11.33
CA PRO A 151 -28.18 9.04 -12.77
C PRO A 151 -28.62 10.47 -13.10
N LYS A 152 -27.68 11.26 -13.64
CA LYS A 152 -27.97 12.64 -14.05
C LYS A 152 -29.05 12.59 -15.12
N LYS A 153 -30.24 13.11 -14.81
CA LYS A 153 -31.33 13.27 -15.78
C LYS A 153 -30.80 14.07 -16.98
N PRO A 154 -31.16 13.69 -18.23
CA PRO A 154 -30.69 14.42 -19.40
C PRO A 154 -31.11 15.89 -19.30
N LYS A 155 -30.14 16.79 -19.43
CA LYS A 155 -30.41 18.23 -19.51
C LYS A 155 -30.80 18.54 -20.96
N THR A 156 -32.07 18.81 -21.19
CA THR A 156 -32.54 19.34 -22.48
C THR A 156 -32.12 20.80 -22.56
N ILE A 157 -31.26 21.13 -23.54
CA ILE A 157 -30.87 22.51 -23.85
C ILE A 157 -31.84 23.02 -24.93
N GLN A 158 -32.54 24.11 -24.65
CA GLN A 158 -33.38 24.76 -25.66
C GLN A 158 -32.49 25.52 -26.64
N VAL A 159 -32.65 25.25 -27.93
CA VAL A 159 -31.98 25.99 -29.01
C VAL A 159 -32.80 27.23 -29.33
N GLN A 160 -32.23 28.42 -29.15
CA GLN A 160 -32.80 29.65 -29.67
C GLN A 160 -32.36 29.81 -31.13
N VAL A 161 -33.33 29.94 -32.04
CA VAL A 161 -33.09 30.28 -33.45
C VAL A 161 -33.23 31.80 -33.59
N ALA A 162 -32.22 32.43 -34.18
CA ALA A 162 -32.19 33.87 -34.50
C ALA A 162 -32.85 34.14 -35.86
#